data_AF-A0A6B3FLN1-F1
#
_entry.id   AF-A0A6B3FLN1-F1
#
_cell.length_a   1.000
_cell.length_b   1.000
_cell.length_c   1.000
_cell.angle_alpha   90.00
_cell.angle_beta   90.00
_cell.angle_gamma   90.00
#
_symmetry.space_group_name_H-M   'P 1'
#
loop_
_entity.id
_entity.type
_entity.pdbx_description
1 polymer ?
#
loop_
_entity_poly.entity_id
_entity_poly.type
_entity_poly.pdbx_seq_one_letter_code
_entity_poly.pdbx_strand_id
1 'polypeptide(L)' 'LDRLTAVRLRLPVEDFWLFDSRLVVRFAFTEAGEMLGVTTTEAPGDVLRACQVRDAAWHHAVRTAEYLSRVPSDA' A
#
# COMPACT_ATOMS: atom_id res chain seq x y z
N LEU A 1 8.70 0.92 8.63
CA LEU A 1 8.33 -0.50 8.68
C LEU A 1 9.30 -1.26 7.78
N ASP A 2 9.99 -2.29 8.27
CA ASP A 2 10.83 -3.10 7.38
C ASP A 2 10.01 -4.17 6.65
N ARG A 3 10.62 -4.82 5.64
CA ARG A 3 9.93 -5.80 4.81
C ARG A 3 9.47 -7.03 5.60
N LEU A 4 10.27 -7.47 6.56
CA LEU A 4 9.98 -8.65 7.36
C LEU A 4 8.77 -8.42 8.29
N THR A 5 8.65 -7.23 8.86
CA THR A 5 7.47 -6.84 9.65
C THR A 5 6.22 -6.76 8.78
N ALA A 6 6.32 -6.21 7.56
CA ALA A 6 5.18 -6.16 6.63
C ALA A 6 4.61 -7.56 6.31
N VAL A 7 5.49 -8.55 6.11
CA VAL A 7 5.09 -9.96 5.90
C VAL A 7 4.38 -10.54 7.13
N ARG A 8 4.88 -10.28 8.34
CA ARG A 8 4.23 -10.74 9.59
C ARG A 8 2.84 -10.13 9.76
N LEU A 9 2.66 -8.88 9.35
CA LEU A 9 1.38 -8.18 9.34
C LEU A 9 0.46 -8.58 8.18
N ARG A 10 0.90 -9.51 7.31
CA ARG A 10 0.18 -9.97 6.13
C ARG A 10 -0.18 -8.84 5.16
N LEU A 11 0.66 -7.81 5.10
CA LEU A 11 0.50 -6.75 4.12
C LEU A 11 0.82 -7.30 2.72
N PRO A 12 0.05 -6.93 1.69
CA PRO A 12 0.28 -7.34 0.31
C PRO A 12 1.64 -6.87 -0.18
N VAL A 13 2.10 -7.52 -1.25
CA VAL A 13 3.28 -7.09 -1.99
C VAL A 13 2.87 -6.12 -3.09
N GLU A 14 1.67 -6.28 -3.61
CA GLU A 14 1.10 -5.43 -4.63
C GLU A 14 0.69 -4.05 -4.10
N ASP A 15 0.91 -3.04 -4.93
CA ASP A 15 0.42 -1.69 -4.67
C ASP A 15 -1.05 -1.56 -5.07
N PHE A 16 -1.80 -0.87 -4.22
CA PHE A 16 -3.17 -0.49 -4.51
C PHE A 16 -3.49 0.87 -3.91
N TRP A 17 -4.44 1.56 -4.52
CA TRP A 17 -5.11 2.72 -3.94
C TRP A 17 -6.53 2.33 -3.51
N LEU A 18 -6.96 2.94 -2.41
CA LEU A 18 -8.32 2.79 -1.88
C LEU A 18 -8.95 4.18 -1.81
N PHE A 19 -10.03 4.38 -2.55
CA PHE A 19 -10.79 5.63 -2.56
C PHE A 19 -12.09 5.46 -1.80
N ASP A 20 -12.37 6.39 -0.88
CA ASP A 20 -13.61 6.51 -0.11
C ASP A 20 -14.10 5.21 0.55
N SER A 21 -13.16 4.29 0.84
CA SER A 21 -13.48 2.93 1.30
C SER A 21 -14.50 2.20 0.40
N ARG A 22 -14.45 2.45 -0.91
CA ARG A 22 -15.40 1.93 -1.90
C ARG A 22 -14.75 1.39 -3.17
N LEU A 23 -13.71 2.07 -3.67
CA LEU A 23 -13.07 1.72 -4.93
C LEU A 23 -11.61 1.33 -4.68
N VAL A 24 -11.22 0.16 -5.16
CA VAL A 24 -9.82 -0.29 -5.15
C VAL A 24 -9.25 -0.18 -6.56
N VAL A 25 -8.09 0.46 -6.67
CA VAL A 25 -7.28 0.52 -7.89
C VAL A 25 -6.00 -0.27 -7.68
N ARG A 26 -5.76 -1.31 -8.48
CA ARG A 26 -4.56 -2.15 -8.40
C ARG A 26 -3.63 -1.83 -9.56
N PHE A 27 -2.34 -1.69 -9.27
CA PHE A 27 -1.32 -1.37 -10.26
C PHE A 27 -0.68 -2.64 -10.81
N ALA A 28 -0.52 -2.69 -12.12
CA ALA A 28 0.21 -3.76 -12.79
C ALA A 28 1.57 -3.23 -13.24
N PHE A 29 2.63 -3.95 -12.87
CA PHE A 29 4.00 -3.66 -13.27
C PHE A 29 4.63 -4.87 -13.95
N THR A 30 5.59 -4.63 -14.85
CA THR A 30 6.50 -5.66 -15.33
C THR A 30 7.48 -6.07 -14.24
N GLU A 31 8.21 -7.16 -14.44
CA GLU A 31 9.32 -7.54 -13.54
C GLU A 31 10.43 -6.48 -13.49
N ALA A 32 10.58 -5.69 -14.56
CA ALA A 32 11.51 -4.56 -14.62
C ALA A 32 10.98 -3.29 -13.91
N GLY A 33 9.76 -3.34 -13.35
CA GLY A 33 9.14 -2.22 -12.64
C GLY A 33 8.44 -1.19 -13.53
N GLU A 34 8.22 -1.50 -14.81
CA GLU A 34 7.50 -0.60 -15.73
C GLU A 34 5.99 -0.71 -15.51
N MET A 35 5.30 0.42 -15.43
CA MET A 35 3.84 0.46 -15.24
C MET A 35 3.11 0.03 -16.50
N LEU A 36 2.35 -1.07 -16.42
CA LEU A 36 1.51 -1.59 -17.51
C LEU A 36 0.12 -0.97 -17.50
N GLY A 37 -0.35 -0.51 -16.35
CA GLY A 37 -1.66 0.11 -16.18
C GLY A 37 -2.29 -0.19 -14.83
N VAL A 38 -3.60 0.00 -14.76
CA VAL A 38 -4.38 -0.24 -13.54
C VAL A 38 -5.65 -1.03 -13.82
N THR A 39 -6.09 -1.78 -12.83
CA THR A 39 -7.42 -2.41 -12.79
C THR A 39 -8.21 -1.84 -11.62
N THR A 40 -9.54 -1.83 -11.73
CA THR A 40 -10.41 -1.28 -10.68
C THR A 40 -11.46 -2.30 -10.24
N THR A 41 -11.86 -2.24 -8.96
CA THR A 41 -12.92 -3.09 -8.41
C THR A 41 -13.67 -2.38 -7.29
N GLU A 42 -15.00 -2.54 -7.27
CA GLU A 42 -15.89 -2.17 -6.15
C GLU A 42 -16.42 -3.43 -5.43
N ALA A 43 -15.86 -4.62 -5.71
CA ALA A 43 -16.32 -5.86 -5.11
C ALA A 43 -16.17 -5.80 -3.57
N PRO A 44 -17.23 -6.07 -2.78
CA PRO A 44 -17.19 -5.87 -1.33
C PRO A 44 -16.05 -6.60 -0.62
N GLY A 45 -15.70 -7.82 -1.08
CA GLY A 45 -14.59 -8.58 -0.52
C GLY A 45 -13.22 -7.94 -0.76
N ASP A 46 -13.00 -7.40 -1.96
CA ASP A 46 -11.75 -6.70 -2.32
C ASP A 46 -11.61 -5.40 -1.53
N VAL A 47 -12.71 -4.63 -1.45
CA VAL A 47 -12.75 -3.37 -0.70
C VAL A 47 -12.52 -3.62 0.79
N LEU A 48 -13.18 -4.62 1.38
CA LEU A 48 -12.98 -4.97 2.79
C LEU A 48 -11.53 -5.37 3.07
N ARG A 49 -10.94 -6.20 2.20
CA ARG A 49 -9.53 -6.59 2.33
C ARG A 49 -8.61 -5.35 2.24
N ALA A 50 -8.86 -4.44 1.31
CA ALA A 50 -8.09 -3.21 1.18
C ALA A 50 -8.20 -2.31 2.44
N CYS A 51 -9.40 -2.20 3.03
CA CYS A 51 -9.61 -1.49 4.30
C CYS A 51 -8.81 -2.13 5.45
N GLN A 52 -8.85 -3.47 5.58
CA GLN A 52 -8.08 -4.18 6.62
C GLN A 52 -6.58 -3.96 6.47
N VAL A 53 -6.07 -4.00 5.24
CA VAL A 53 -4.66 -3.74 4.93
C VAL A 53 -4.30 -2.29 5.30
N ARG A 54 -5.13 -1.31 4.93
CA ARG A 54 -4.94 0.10 5.31
C ARG A 54 -4.85 0.22 6.83
N ASP A 55 -5.78 -0.36 7.58
CA ASP A 55 -5.84 -0.21 9.03
C ASP A 55 -4.62 -0.86 9.70
N ALA A 56 -4.19 -2.04 9.23
CA ALA A 56 -2.98 -2.70 9.70
C ALA A 56 -1.71 -1.87 9.40
N ALA A 57 -1.60 -1.30 8.20
CA ALA A 57 -0.48 -0.44 7.83
C ALA A 57 -0.48 0.87 8.64
N TRP A 58 -1.65 1.49 8.81
CA TRP A 58 -1.82 2.76 9.50
C TRP A 58 -1.45 2.68 10.98
N HIS A 59 -1.73 1.54 11.63
CA HIS A 59 -1.31 1.29 13.01
C HIS A 59 0.21 1.43 13.23
N HIS A 60 1.01 1.17 12.19
CA HIS A 60 2.47 1.28 12.23
C HIS A 60 3.01 2.49 11.45
N ALA A 61 2.14 3.35 10.95
CA ALA A 61 2.54 4.56 10.24
C ALA A 61 3.16 5.58 11.21
N VAL A 62 4.16 6.30 10.74
CA VAL A 62 4.78 7.41 11.46
C VAL A 62 4.47 8.71 10.72
N ARG A 63 4.57 9.85 11.42
CA ARG A 63 4.38 11.16 10.78
C ARG A 63 5.44 11.37 9.69
N THR A 64 5.07 12.02 8.59
CA THR A 64 5.99 12.30 7.47
C THR A 64 7.27 13.01 7.93
N ALA A 65 7.18 13.97 8.86
CA ALA A 65 8.35 14.65 9.41
C ALA A 65 9.33 13.69 10.12
N GLU A 66 8.79 12.72 10.87
CA GLU A 66 9.60 11.70 11.55
C GLU A 66 10.24 10.75 10.53
N TYR A 67 9.52 10.38 9.48
CA TYR A 67 10.08 9.59 8.38
C TYR A 67 11.24 10.31 7.69
N LEU A 68 11.06 11.59 7.32
CA LEU A 68 12.09 12.39 6.65
C LEU A 68 13.34 12.60 7.52
N SER A 69 13.21 12.65 8.85
CA SER A 69 14.39 12.70 9.73
C SER A 69 15.22 11.40 9.75
N ARG A 70 14.65 10.28 9.33
CA ARG A 70 15.28 8.94 9.35
C ARG A 70 15.81 8.51 7.98
N VAL A 71 15.30 9.11 6.91
CA VAL A 71 15.68 8.77 5.54
C VAL A 71 16.34 10.01 4.93
N PRO A 72 17.66 10.01 4.74
CA PRO A 72 18.33 11.07 4.01
C PRO A 72 17.73 11.14 2.60
N SER A 73 17.20 12.30 2.21
CA SER A 73 16.97 12.58 0.80
C SER A 73 18.23 13.26 0.30
N ASP A 74 18.84 12.71 -0.75
CA ASP A 74 19.80 13.49 -1.52
C ASP A 74 19.03 14.67 -2.15
N ALA A 75 19.65 15.86 -2.12
CA ALA A 75 19.11 17.11 -2.62
C ALA A 75 19.30 17.25 -4.13
#